data_AF-A0A1X1ZMD5-F1
#
_entry.id   AF-A0A1X1ZMD5-F1
#
_cell.length_a   1.000
_cell.length_b   1.000
_cell.length_c   1.000
_cell.angle_alpha   90.00
_cell.angle_beta   90.00
_cell.angle_gamma   90.00
#
_symmetry.space_group_name_H-M   'P 1'
#
loop_
_entity.id
_entity.type
_entity.pdbx_description
1 polymer ?
#
loop_
_entity_poly.entity_id
_entity_poly.type
_entity_poly.pdbx_seq_one_letter_code
_entity_poly.pdbx_strand_id
1 'polypeptide(L)'
;MSYIATITDVTQPDGMPLWESPEQPTAKSAYDLAEHHIHRSQPDDVIAPIDGWGEYGVWSHADGGRSTRVATLTITTTDDSPAQPSDPRAPTEDDQAREP
;
A
#
# COMPACT_ATOMS: atom_id res chain seq x y z
N MET A 1 -1.62 9.57 -15.31
CA MET A 1 -1.99 9.28 -13.92
C MET A 1 -3.13 8.26 -13.86
N SER A 2 -2.76 6.99 -13.80
CA SER A 2 -3.68 5.93 -13.37
C SER A 2 -3.39 5.59 -11.90
N TYR A 3 -4.31 4.87 -11.27
CA TYR A 3 -4.21 4.45 -9.88
C TYR A 3 -4.39 2.93 -9.78
N ILE A 4 -3.63 2.30 -8.91
CA ILE A 4 -3.77 0.88 -8.58
C ILE A 4 -4.02 0.77 -7.08
N ALA A 5 -4.95 -0.11 -6.71
CA ALA A 5 -5.19 -0.52 -5.34
C ALA A 5 -4.54 -1.89 -5.11
N THR A 6 -3.71 -1.99 -4.08
CA THR A 6 -3.00 -3.22 -3.70
C THR A 6 -3.39 -3.59 -2.29
N ILE A 7 -3.76 -4.85 -2.07
CA ILE A 7 -4.07 -5.40 -0.76
C ILE A 7 -2.93 -6.33 -0.34
N THR A 8 -2.26 -6.05 0.77
CA THR A 8 -1.18 -6.86 1.33
C THR A 8 -1.57 -7.44 2.69
N ASP A 9 -1.06 -8.64 2.97
CA ASP A 9 -1.24 -9.28 4.26
C ASP A 9 -0.43 -8.54 5.34
N VAL A 10 -1.05 -8.27 6.50
CA VAL A 10 -0.35 -7.51 7.56
C VAL A 10 0.77 -8.30 8.25
N THR A 11 0.73 -9.63 8.18
CA THR A 11 1.79 -10.49 8.73
C THR A 11 2.95 -10.68 7.74
N GLN A 12 2.71 -10.39 6.46
CA GLN A 12 3.70 -10.46 5.38
C GLN A 12 3.63 -9.22 4.47
N PRO A 13 4.02 -8.03 4.97
CA PRO A 13 3.93 -6.78 4.19
C PRO A 13 4.83 -6.78 2.95
N ASP A 14 5.97 -7.46 2.99
CA ASP A 14 6.89 -7.65 1.85
C ASP A 14 6.55 -8.88 0.99
N GLY A 15 5.41 -9.53 1.26
CA GLY A 15 4.93 -10.70 0.51
C GLY A 15 4.29 -10.33 -0.83
N MET A 16 3.87 -11.35 -1.58
CA MET A 16 3.00 -11.10 -2.75
C MET A 16 1.69 -10.48 -2.27
N PRO A 17 1.16 -9.48 -3.00
CA PRO A 17 -0.13 -8.92 -2.65
C PRO A 17 -1.21 -10.00 -2.69
N LEU A 18 -2.12 -9.95 -1.73
CA LEU A 18 -3.32 -10.79 -1.68
C LEU A 18 -4.20 -10.50 -2.90
N TRP A 19 -4.23 -9.24 -3.32
CA TRP A 19 -4.98 -8.80 -4.50
C TRP A 19 -4.43 -7.47 -5.03
N GLU A 20 -4.55 -7.28 -6.34
CA GLU A 20 -4.21 -6.04 -7.04
C GLU A 20 -5.32 -5.68 -8.02
N SER A 21 -5.71 -4.40 -8.05
CA SER A 21 -6.73 -3.90 -8.97
C SER A 21 -6.16 -3.64 -10.37
N PRO A 22 -6.97 -3.74 -11.44
CA PRO A 22 -6.59 -3.16 -12.72
C PRO A 22 -6.44 -1.63 -12.60
N GLU A 23 -5.65 -1.03 -13.49
CA GLU A 23 -5.44 0.43 -13.53
C GLU A 23 -6.76 1.20 -13.62
N GLN A 24 -6.92 2.17 -12.72
CA GLN A 24 -8.10 3.02 -12.63
C GLN A 24 -7.80 4.47 -13.00
N PRO A 25 -8.76 5.20 -13.58
CA PRO A 25 -8.57 6.61 -13.91
C PRO A 25 -8.55 7.53 -12.68
N THR A 26 -9.03 7.07 -11.51
CA THR A 26 -9.06 7.85 -10.27
C THR A 26 -8.76 6.99 -9.04
N ALA A 27 -8.19 7.60 -8.00
CA ALA A 27 -7.96 6.95 -6.70
C ALA A 27 -9.26 6.41 -6.08
N LYS A 28 -10.38 7.14 -6.25
CA LYS A 28 -11.69 6.70 -5.77
C LYS A 28 -12.16 5.42 -6.48
N SER A 29 -12.00 5.33 -7.79
CA SER A 29 -12.35 4.11 -8.54
C SER A 29 -11.50 2.90 -8.10
N ALA A 30 -10.21 3.11 -7.79
CA ALA A 30 -9.34 2.06 -7.26
C ALA A 30 -9.79 1.61 -5.86
N TYR A 31 -10.12 2.57 -5.00
CA TYR A 31 -10.68 2.31 -3.67
C TYR A 31 -12.00 1.53 -3.75
N ASP A 32 -12.96 1.98 -4.58
CA ASP A 32 -14.28 1.35 -4.70
C ASP A 32 -14.16 -0.12 -5.20
N LEU A 33 -13.18 -0.43 -6.05
CA LEU A 33 -12.90 -1.81 -6.47
C LEU A 33 -12.33 -2.66 -5.34
N ALA A 34 -11.39 -2.12 -4.55
CA ALA A 34 -10.84 -2.82 -3.40
C ALA A 34 -11.90 -3.09 -2.34
N GLU A 35 -12.74 -2.09 -2.05
CA GLU A 35 -13.87 -2.21 -1.13
C GLU A 35 -14.84 -3.30 -1.60
N HIS A 36 -15.21 -3.29 -2.88
CA HIS A 36 -16.10 -4.31 -3.42
C HIS A 36 -15.47 -5.71 -3.42
N HIS A 37 -14.15 -5.83 -3.65
CA HIS A 37 -13.43 -7.12 -3.55
C HIS A 37 -13.44 -7.68 -2.12
N ILE A 38 -13.11 -6.84 -1.14
CA ILE A 38 -13.10 -7.19 0.28
C ILE A 38 -14.52 -7.58 0.71
N HIS A 39 -15.51 -6.73 0.45
CA HIS A 39 -16.89 -6.97 0.90
C HIS A 39 -17.53 -8.21 0.25
N ARG A 40 -17.12 -8.57 -0.97
CA ARG A 40 -17.56 -9.82 -1.60
C ARG A 40 -16.97 -11.06 -0.93
N SER A 41 -15.72 -10.99 -0.49
CA SER A 41 -14.99 -12.12 0.08
C SER A 41 -15.23 -12.25 1.59
N GLN A 42 -15.36 -11.12 2.28
CA GLN A 42 -15.54 -10.95 3.71
C GLN A 42 -16.49 -9.75 3.95
N PRO A 43 -17.82 -9.96 4.00
CA PRO A 43 -18.79 -8.87 4.08
C PRO A 43 -18.74 -8.10 5.41
N ASP A 44 -18.22 -8.72 6.48
CA ASP A 44 -18.07 -8.12 7.81
C ASP A 44 -16.76 -7.32 7.97
N ASP A 45 -15.88 -7.35 6.96
CA ASP A 45 -14.64 -6.59 6.97
C ASP A 45 -14.90 -5.11 6.66
N VAL A 46 -14.19 -4.25 7.37
CA VAL A 46 -14.32 -2.79 7.25
C VAL A 46 -12.98 -2.18 6.86
N ILE A 47 -13.02 -1.24 5.92
CA ILE A 47 -11.85 -0.46 5.52
C ILE A 47 -11.86 0.86 6.28
N ALA A 48 -10.77 1.17 6.95
CA ALA A 48 -10.60 2.43 7.68
C ALA A 48 -9.26 3.07 7.32
N PRO A 49 -9.20 4.41 7.19
CA PRO A 49 -7.93 5.11 7.00
C PRO A 49 -7.03 4.87 8.22
N ILE A 50 -5.72 4.80 7.99
CA ILE A 50 -4.72 4.77 9.04
C ILE A 50 -3.85 6.03 8.95
N ASP A 51 -2.57 5.94 9.30
CA ASP A 51 -1.64 7.07 9.19
C ASP A 51 -1.02 7.12 7.80
N GLY A 52 -1.37 8.15 7.03
CA GLY A 52 -0.82 8.38 5.68
C GLY A 52 -1.90 8.59 4.61
N TRP A 53 -1.55 9.29 3.54
CA TRP A 53 -2.44 9.45 2.40
C TRP A 53 -2.38 8.21 1.51
N GLY A 54 -3.54 7.62 1.21
CA GLY A 54 -3.63 6.45 0.32
C GLY A 54 -3.36 5.10 1.00
N GLU A 55 -3.20 5.06 2.32
CA GLU A 55 -3.06 3.82 3.09
C GLU A 55 -4.26 3.60 4.02
N TYR A 56 -4.83 2.39 3.95
CA TYR A 56 -6.02 1.98 4.69
C TYR A 56 -5.78 0.63 5.35
N GLY A 57 -6.30 0.46 6.56
CA GLY A 57 -6.35 -0.84 7.22
C GLY A 57 -7.65 -1.56 6.88
N VAL A 58 -7.55 -2.86 6.59
CA VAL A 58 -8.72 -3.76 6.50
C VAL A 58 -8.87 -4.48 7.84
N TRP A 59 -10.03 -4.31 8.46
CA TRP A 59 -10.33 -4.80 9.80
C TRP A 59 -11.43 -5.84 9.75
N SER A 60 -11.13 -7.05 10.20
CA SER A 60 -12.11 -8.13 10.29
C SER A 60 -12.81 -8.16 11.64
N HIS A 61 -14.12 -8.38 11.62
CA HIS A 61 -14.98 -8.52 12.80
C HIS A 61 -15.43 -9.95 13.07
N ALA A 62 -14.87 -10.94 12.35
CA ALA A 62 -15.27 -12.34 12.44
C ALA A 62 -15.14 -12.94 13.86
N ASP A 63 -14.25 -12.42 14.70
CA ASP A 63 -13.96 -12.93 16.05
C ASP A 63 -14.76 -12.25 17.18
N GLY A 64 -16.10 -12.19 17.03
CA GLY A 64 -16.99 -11.95 18.17
C GLY A 64 -16.84 -10.58 18.86
N GLY A 65 -16.46 -9.54 18.11
CA GLY A 65 -16.48 -8.14 18.55
C GLY A 65 -15.13 -7.46 18.73
N ARG A 66 -14.01 -8.14 18.47
CA ARG A 66 -12.69 -7.48 18.37
C ARG A 66 -12.31 -7.29 16.90
N SER A 67 -12.26 -6.04 16.46
CA SER A 67 -11.74 -5.67 15.15
C SER A 67 -10.23 -5.97 15.11
N THR A 68 -9.83 -6.90 14.25
CA THR A 68 -8.41 -7.23 14.03
C THR A 68 -8.01 -6.77 12.65
N ARG A 69 -6.90 -6.04 12.53
CA ARG A 69 -6.36 -5.68 11.21
C ARG A 69 -5.83 -6.94 10.54
N VAL A 70 -6.35 -7.26 9.37
CA VAL A 70 -6.00 -8.48 8.61
C VAL A 70 -5.26 -8.17 7.31
N ALA A 71 -5.48 -6.99 6.74
CA ALA A 71 -4.75 -6.55 5.57
C ALA A 71 -4.50 -5.03 5.57
N THR A 72 -3.64 -4.60 4.65
CA THR A 72 -3.40 -3.21 4.30
C THR A 72 -3.82 -2.99 2.86
N LEU A 73 -4.58 -1.93 2.62
CA LEU A 73 -4.92 -1.44 1.29
C LEU A 73 -4.09 -0.19 1.01
N THR A 74 -3.30 -0.21 -0.06
CA THR A 74 -2.51 0.92 -0.53
C THR A 74 -3.00 1.34 -1.91
N ILE A 75 -3.17 2.64 -2.12
CA ILE A 75 -3.53 3.21 -3.43
C ILE A 75 -2.33 4.02 -3.93
N THR A 76 -1.72 3.54 -5.02
CA THR A 76 -0.55 4.17 -5.64
C THR A 76 -0.91 4.77 -7.00
N THR A 77 -0.19 5.82 -7.40
CA THR A 77 -0.24 6.34 -8.76
C THR A 77 0.73 5.57 -9.64
N THR A 78 0.29 5.08 -10.79
CA THR A 78 1.18 4.42 -11.77
C THR A 78 2.07 5.39 -12.56
N ASP A 79 1.88 6.70 -12.33
CA ASP A 79 2.70 7.77 -12.90
C ASP A 79 4.03 7.98 -12.15
N ASP A 80 4.12 7.48 -10.90
CA ASP A 80 5.34 7.57 -10.12
C ASP A 80 6.15 6.29 -10.36
N SER A 81 7.23 6.43 -11.15
CA SER A 81 8.36 5.50 -11.11
C SER A 81 8.66 5.15 -9.65
N PRO A 82 9.06 3.91 -9.32
CA PRO A 82 9.20 3.50 -7.93
C PRO A 82 9.97 4.58 -7.18
N ALA A 83 9.35 5.15 -6.15
CA ALA A 83 10.06 5.87 -5.10
C ALA A 83 10.98 4.84 -4.46
N GLN A 84 12.11 4.60 -5.13
CA GLN A 84 13.25 3.91 -4.59
C GLN A 84 13.49 4.61 -3.25
N PRO A 85 13.51 3.88 -2.12
CA PRO A 85 13.92 4.49 -0.88
C PRO A 85 15.26 5.13 -1.18
N SER A 86 15.28 6.47 -1.16
CA SER A 86 16.53 7.21 -1.25
C SER A 86 17.26 6.84 0.02
N ASP A 87 18.09 5.81 -0.06
CA ASP A 87 19.02 5.45 0.99
C ASP A 87 19.91 6.68 1.18
N PRO A 88 19.82 7.42 2.31
CA PRO A 88 20.61 8.63 2.50
C PRO A 88 22.08 8.29 2.87
N ARG A 89 22.57 7.08 2.56
CA ARG A 89 23.95 6.65 2.80
C ARG A 89 24.63 6.12 1.56
N ALA A 90 24.76 6.98 0.55
CA ALA A 90 25.93 6.92 -0.32
C ALA A 90 26.78 8.16 -0.02
N PRO A 91 27.81 8.08 0.85
CA PRO A 91 28.85 9.10 0.83
C PRO A 91 29.59 8.96 -0.50
N THR A 92 29.22 9.81 -1.46
CA THR A 92 30.14 10.24 -2.51
C THR A 92 30.88 11.41 -1.90
N GLU A 93 32.20 11.28 -1.72
CA GLU A 93 33.22 12.33 -1.55
C GLU A 93 34.30 11.85 -0.56
N ASP A 94 35.40 11.34 -1.11
CA ASP A 94 36.72 11.86 -0.75
C ASP A 94 37.60 11.78 -2.02
N ASP A 95 37.37 12.78 -2.88
CA ASP A 95 38.37 13.30 -3.79
C ASP A 95 39.50 13.89 -2.91
N GLN A 96 40.45 13.07 -2.48
CA GLN A 96 41.74 13.58 -2.06
C GLN A 96 42.68 13.57 -3.25
N ALA A 97 42.55 14.68 -3.97
CA ALA A 97 43.50 15.22 -4.90
C ALA A 97 44.95 15.05 -4.39
N ARG A 98 45.74 14.55 -5.33
CA ARG A 98 47.19 14.63 -5.45
C ARG A 98 47.67 16.10 -5.30
N GLU A 99 48.95 16.24 -4.94
CA GLU A 99 49.83 17.43 -5.00
C GLU A 99 50.06 18.14 -3.65
N PRO A 100 51.27 18.69 -3.34
CA PRO A 100 52.31 19.25 -4.23
C PRO A 100 53.49 18.33 -4.63
#